data_AF-A0A7Z9K8K8-F1
#
_entry.id   AF-A0A7Z9K8K8-F1
#
_cell.length_a   1.000
_cell.length_b   1.000
_cell.length_c   1.000
_cell.angle_alpha   90.00
_cell.angle_beta   90.00
_cell.angle_gamma   90.00
#
_symmetry.space_group_name_H-M   'P 1'
#
loop_
_entity.id
_entity.type
_entity.pdbx_description
1 polymer ?
#
loop_
_entity_poly.entity_id
_entity_poly.type
_entity_poly.pdbx_seq_one_letter_code
_entity_poly.pdbx_strand_id
1 'polypeptide(L)' 'MGIGGIGIWQLLIILLIVVMLFGTKKLRNIGSDLGGALKGFKSAMKDNESNQDSSNEV' A
#
# COMPACT_ATOMS: atom_id res chain seq x y z
N MET A 1 4.79 -0.32 27.51
CA MET A 1 5.29 0.50 26.39
C MET A 1 5.70 -0.42 25.26
N GLY A 2 4.77 -0.73 24.36
CA GLY A 2 5.05 -1.45 23.12
C GLY A 2 4.61 -0.59 21.94
N ILE A 3 5.10 -0.91 20.76
CA ILE A 3 4.72 -0.31 19.46
C ILE A 3 3.20 -0.34 19.16
N GLY A 4 2.37 -0.96 20.01
CA GLY A 4 0.91 -0.95 19.95
C GLY A 4 0.21 0.31 20.50
N GLY A 5 0.95 1.36 20.88
CA GLY A 5 0.38 2.62 21.37
C GLY A 5 0.02 3.63 20.27
N ILE A 6 0.39 3.37 19.01
CA ILE A 6 0.05 4.23 17.88
C ILE A 6 -1.35 3.82 17.40
N GLY A 7 -2.37 4.45 17.95
CA GLY A 7 -3.74 4.25 17.49
C GLY A 7 -3.96 4.82 16.08
N ILE A 8 -4.98 4.31 15.40
CA ILE A 8 -5.42 4.78 14.07
C ILE A 8 -5.58 6.30 14.05
N TRP A 9 -6.06 6.89 15.15
CA TRP A 9 -6.26 8.34 15.28
C TRP A 9 -4.94 9.14 15.26
N GLN A 10 -3.88 8.63 15.88
CA GLN A 10 -2.56 9.27 15.82
C GLN A 10 -1.95 9.17 14.42
N LEU A 11 -2.10 8.04 13.74
CA LEU A 11 -1.63 7.89 12.36
C LEU A 11 -2.33 8.85 11.41
N LEU A 12 -3.64 9.08 11.57
CA LEU A 12 -4.39 10.07 10.78
C LEU A 12 -3.88 11.50 11.00
N ILE A 13 -3.60 11.88 12.24
CA ILE A 13 -3.04 13.21 12.56
C ILE A 13 -1.66 13.38 11.92
N ILE A 14 -0.81 12.36 11.99
CA ILE A 14 0.54 12.38 11.40
C ILE A 14 0.45 12.44 9.88
N LEU A 15 -0.44 11.65 9.27
CA LEU A 15 -0.71 11.66 7.84
C LEU A 15 -1.14 13.06 7.37
N LEU A 16 -2.04 13.72 8.11
CA LEU A 16 -2.50 15.07 7.81
C LEU A 16 -1.33 16.06 7.78
N ILE A 17 -0.46 16.01 8.79
CA ILE A 17 0.73 16.88 8.87
C ILE A 17 1.67 16.62 7.68
N VAL A 18 1.96 15.36 7.37
CA VAL A 18 2.80 14.97 6.23
C VAL A 18 2.20 15.49 4.92
N VAL A 19 0.90 15.33 4.71
CA VAL A 19 0.19 15.85 3.53
C VAL A 19 0.27 17.38 3.45
N MET A 20 0.20 18.08 4.59
CA MET A 20 0.28 19.54 4.64
C MET A 20 1.70 20.06 4.35
N LEU A 21 2.74 19.36 4.82
CA LEU A 21 4.14 19.71 4.59
C LEU A 21 4.59 19.45 3.15
N PHE A 22 4.25 18.27 2.60
CA PHE A 22 4.68 17.88 1.26
C PHE A 22 3.71 18.37 0.18
N GLY A 23 2.47 18.70 0.55
CA GLY A 23 1.39 19.03 -0.36
C GLY A 23 0.82 17.80 -1.08
N THR A 24 -0.48 17.82 -1.38
CA THR A 24 -1.18 16.72 -2.07
C THR A 24 -0.64 16.44 -3.46
N LYS A 25 -0.09 17.45 -4.16
CA LYS A 25 0.43 17.34 -5.52
C LYS A 25 1.69 16.47 -5.59
N LYS A 26 2.62 16.63 -4.63
CA LYS A 26 3.85 15.82 -4.55
C LYS A 26 3.55 14.39 -4.10
N LEU A 27 2.69 14.24 -3.09
CA LEU A 27 2.23 12.94 -2.63
C LEU A 27 1.49 12.15 -3.72
N ARG A 28 0.69 12.84 -4.56
CA ARG A 28 -0.01 12.20 -5.68
C ARG A 28 0.95 11.75 -6.78
N ASN A 29 1.92 12.57 -7.19
CA ASN A 29 2.89 12.16 -8.21
C ASN A 29 3.69 10.92 -7.75
N ILE A 30 4.26 10.97 -6.54
CA ILE A 30 5.02 9.85 -5.97
C ILE A 30 4.10 8.64 -5.72
N GLY A 31 2.88 8.87 -5.25
CA GLY A 31 1.90 7.81 -5.00
C GLY A 31 1.39 7.16 -6.29
N SER A 32 1.30 7.88 -7.40
CA SER A 32 0.97 7.32 -8.71
C SER A 32 2.09 6.45 -9.26
N ASP A 33 3.35 6.88 -9.11
CA ASP A 33 4.51 6.11 -9.57
C ASP A 33 4.69 4.82 -8.74
N LEU A 34 4.65 4.95 -7.41
CA LEU A 34 4.71 3.81 -6.50
C LEU A 34 3.47 2.90 -6.64
N GLY A 35 2.28 3.49 -6.79
CA GLY A 35 1.03 2.76 -6.96
C GLY A 35 0.98 1.97 -8.26
N GLY A 36 1.54 2.51 -9.35
CA GLY A 36 1.69 1.80 -10.61
C GLY A 36 2.60 0.57 -10.48
N ALA A 37 3.75 0.73 -9.83
CA ALA A 37 4.68 -0.37 -9.58
C ALA A 37 4.06 -1.47 -8.69
N LEU A 38 3.40 -1.07 -7.59
CA LEU A 38 2.72 -2.01 -6.69
C LEU A 38 1.53 -2.72 -7.36
N LYS A 39 0.82 -2.04 -8.27
CA LYS A 39 -0.29 -2.65 -9.04
C LYS A 39 0.24 -3.77 -9.96
N GLY A 40 1.34 -3.52 -10.67
CA GLY A 40 1.99 -4.54 -11.50
C GLY A 40 2.46 -5.75 -10.68
N PHE A 41 3.07 -5.47 -9.52
CA PHE A 41 3.49 -6.53 -8.58
C PHE A 41 2.31 -7.36 -8.06
N LYS A 42 1.22 -6.71 -7.63
CA LYS A 42 0.00 -7.40 -7.17
C LYS A 42 -0.61 -8.26 -8.28
N SER A 43 -0.68 -7.75 -9.51
CA SER A 43 -1.19 -8.50 -10.65
C SER A 43 -0.36 -9.75 -10.95
N ALA A 44 0.96 -9.63 -11.00
CA ALA A 44 1.85 -10.78 -11.24
C ALA A 44 1.76 -11.83 -10.13
N MET A 45 1.63 -11.40 -8.88
CA MET A 45 1.51 -12.32 -7.75
C MET A 45 0.15 -13.05 -7.74
N LYS A 46 -0.93 -12.33 -8.08
CA LYS A 46 -2.26 -12.94 -8.22
C LYS A 46 -2.33 -13.94 -9.38
N ASP A 47 -1.68 -13.65 -10.49
CA ASP A 47 -1.64 -14.53 -11.67
C ASP A 47 -0.89 -15.85 -11.36
N ASN A 48 0.17 -15.77 -10.53
CA ASN A 48 0.88 -16.94 -10.01
C ASN A 48 0.00 -17.75 -9.03
N GLU A 49 -0.73 -17.09 -8.12
CA GLU A 49 -1.63 -17.75 -7.17
C GLU A 49 -2.78 -18.48 -7.88
N SER A 50 -3.42 -17.84 -8.86
CA SER A 50 -4.49 -18.47 -9.65
C SER A 50 -4.03 -19.65 -10.51
N ASN A 51 -2.74 -19.69 -10.88
CA ASN A 51 -2.16 -20.84 -11.60
C ASN A 51 -1.81 -22.00 -10.65
N GLN A 52 -1.63 -21.76 -9.36
CA GLN A 52 -1.31 -22.80 -8.38
C GLN A 52 -2.55 -23.52 -7.83
N ASP A 53 -3.73 -22.86 -7.79
CA ASP A 53 -4.99 -23.50 -7.37
C ASP A 53 -5.52 -24.53 -8.40
N SER A 54 -5.06 -24.48 -9.66
CA SER A 54 -5.50 -25.44 -10.71
C SER A 54 -4.69 -26.74 -10.78
N SER A 55 -3.68 -26.94 -9.90
CA SER A 55 -2.84 -28.15 -9.88
C SER A 55 -3.01 -29.01 -8.62
N ASN A 56 -3.96 -28.70 -7.73
CA ASN A 56 -4.22 -29.48 -6.51
C ASN A 56 -5.67 -29.99 -6.44
N GLU A 57 -6.16 -30.57 -7.53
CA GLU A 57 -7.31 -31.46 -7.54
C GLU A 57 -7.18 -32.44 -8.74
N VAL A 58 -6.25 -33.39 -8.64
CA VAL A 58 -6.22 -34.64 -9.43
C VAL A 58 -5.64 -35.79 -8.61
#